data_AF-A0A183G2A6-F1
#
_entry.id   AF-A0A183G2A6-F1
#
_cell.length_a   1.000
_cell.length_b   1.000
_cell.length_c   1.000
_cell.angle_alpha   90.00
_cell.angle_beta   90.00
_cell.angle_gamma   90.00
#
_symmetry.space_group_name_H-M   'P 1'
#
loop_
_entity.id
_entity.type
_entity.pdbx_description
1 polymer ?
#
loop_
_entity_poly.entity_id
_entity_poly.type
_entity_poly.pdbx_seq_one_letter_code
_entity_poly.pdbx_strand_id
1 'polypeptide(L)' 'MKDLNWDDKGYLVDGKRISTLRFADDIIIIFTSTAEVEEMLNELNVAGMKIELDMNMSKTQFMVNGVTRDS' A
#
# COMPACT_ATOMS: atom_id res chain seq x y z
N MET A 1 -11.20 3.87 -5.56
CA MET A 1 -9.91 3.14 -5.67
C MET A 1 -9.59 2.64 -7.08
N LYS A 2 -10.59 2.37 -7.94
CA LYS A 2 -10.33 1.93 -9.33
C LYS A 2 -9.50 2.91 -10.16
N ASP A 3 -9.30 4.14 -9.67
CA ASP A 3 -8.57 5.23 -10.33
C ASP A 3 -7.13 5.42 -9.81
N LEU A 4 -6.63 4.53 -8.94
CA LEU A 4 -5.24 4.55 -8.50
C LEU A 4 -4.38 3.80 -9.51
N ASN A 5 -3.52 4.51 -10.23
CA ASN A 5 -2.59 3.91 -11.18
C ASN A 5 -1.30 3.47 -10.46
N TRP A 6 -1.25 2.21 -10.07
CA TRP A 6 -0.12 1.60 -9.36
C TRP A 6 0.51 0.43 -10.14
N ASP A 7 0.41 0.46 -11.47
CA ASP A 7 0.91 -0.60 -12.35
C ASP A 7 2.44 -0.74 -12.29
N ASP A 8 3.16 0.31 -11.89
CA ASP A 8 4.60 0.34 -11.70
C ASP A 8 5.01 0.25 -10.21
N LYS A 9 4.06 0.33 -9.28
CA LYS A 9 4.29 0.32 -7.84
C LYS A 9 4.13 -1.06 -7.20
N GLY A 10 4.75 -1.27 -6.06
CA GLY A 10 4.65 -2.48 -5.25
C GLY A 10 5.63 -3.58 -5.64
N TYR A 11 5.41 -4.78 -5.10
CA TYR A 11 6.37 -5.88 -5.18
C TYR A 11 6.12 -6.81 -6.38
N LEU A 12 7.17 -7.20 -7.10
CA LEU A 12 7.08 -8.10 -8.24
C LEU A 12 7.09 -9.56 -7.78
N VAL A 13 6.01 -10.29 -8.08
CA VAL A 13 5.87 -11.72 -7.82
C VAL A 13 5.49 -12.40 -9.13
N ASP A 14 6.31 -13.34 -9.60
CA ASP A 14 6.05 -14.13 -10.81
C ASP A 14 5.64 -13.29 -12.04
N GLY A 15 6.32 -12.15 -12.24
CA GLY A 15 6.07 -11.25 -13.37
C GLY A 15 4.86 -10.32 -13.20
N LYS A 16 4.16 -10.38 -12.06
CA LYS A 16 3.04 -9.49 -11.73
C LYS A 16 3.38 -8.63 -10.52
N ARG A 17 3.11 -7.32 -10.61
CA ARG A 17 3.21 -6.42 -9.46
C ARG A 17 1.98 -6.55 -8.56
N ILE A 18 2.23 -6.64 -7.26
CA ILE A 18 1.20 -6.62 -6.22
C ILE A 18 1.44 -5.37 -5.38
N SER A 19 0.52 -4.43 -5.46
CA SER A 19 0.57 -3.13 -4.78
C SER A 19 -0.39 -3.04 -3.60
N THR A 20 -1.51 -3.78 -3.64
CA THR A 20 -2.51 -3.77 -2.58
C THR A 20 -3.18 -5.12 -2.33
N LEU A 21 -3.56 -5.32 -1.07
CA LEU A 21 -4.49 -6.34 -0.63
C LEU A 21 -5.60 -5.67 0.20
N ARG A 22 -6.86 -6.04 -0.03
CA ARG A 22 -8.01 -5.50 0.70
C ARG A 22 -8.82 -6.65 1.30
N PHE A 23 -9.17 -6.51 2.57
CA PHE A 23 -10.13 -7.40 3.22
C PHE A 23 -11.06 -6.56 4.10
N ALA A 24 -12.38 -6.59 3.83
CA ALA A 24 -13.36 -5.71 4.46
C ALA A 24 -12.93 -4.22 4.37
N ASP A 25 -12.86 -3.53 5.51
CA ASP A 25 -12.39 -2.15 5.67
C ASP A 25 -10.87 -2.03 5.78
N ASP A 26 -10.13 -3.12 5.99
CA ASP A 26 -8.68 -3.12 6.07
C ASP A 26 -8.02 -3.15 4.68
N ILE A 27 -6.98 -2.32 4.54
CA ILE A 27 -6.18 -2.19 3.32
C ILE A 27 -4.71 -2.34 3.70
N ILE A 28 -4.02 -3.23 3.00
CA ILE A 28 -2.58 -3.41 3.07
C ILE A 28 -1.97 -2.85 1.78
N ILE A 29 -1.03 -1.92 1.92
CA ILE A 29 -0.19 -1.42 0.82
C ILE A 29 1.13 -2.16 0.84
N ILE A 30 1.53 -2.68 -0.31
CA ILE A 30 2.83 -3.33 -0.51
C ILE A 30 3.72 -2.36 -1.27
N PHE A 31 4.92 -2.13 -0.73
CA PHE A 31 5.90 -1.18 -1.25
C PHE A 31 7.32 -1.74 -1.12
N THR A 32 8.24 -1.16 -1.86
CA THR A 32 9.66 -1.51 -1.95
C THR A 32 10.57 -0.41 -1.41
N SER A 33 10.04 0.80 -1.20
CA SER A 33 10.76 1.93 -0.60
C SER A 33 9.84 2.84 0.22
N THR A 34 10.43 3.63 1.12
CA THR A 34 9.67 4.62 1.91
C THR A 34 9.07 5.72 1.02
N ALA A 35 9.79 6.15 -0.02
CA ALA A 35 9.29 7.15 -0.96
C ALA A 35 8.04 6.65 -1.71
N GLU A 36 8.05 5.39 -2.13
CA GLU A 36 6.92 4.76 -2.82
C GLU A 36 5.67 4.69 -1.91
N VAL A 37 5.83 4.28 -0.65
CA VAL A 37 4.67 4.20 0.27
C VAL A 37 4.13 5.56 0.67
N GLU A 38 4.98 6.58 0.80
CA GLU A 38 4.52 7.96 1.04
C GLU A 38 3.64 8.45 -0.11
N GLU A 39 4.05 8.19 -1.36
CA GLU A 39 3.27 8.54 -2.55
C GLU A 39 1.95 7.76 -2.59
N MET A 40 1.99 6.45 -2.40
CA MET A 40 0.80 5.59 -2.41
C MET A 40 -0.20 5.94 -1.30
N LEU A 41 0.29 6.26 -0.09
CA LEU A 41 -0.57 6.69 1.02
C LEU A 41 -1.27 8.01 0.71
N ASN A 42 -0.55 8.98 0.14
CA ASN A 42 -1.12 10.25 -0.25
C ASN A 42 -2.21 10.08 -1.33
N GLU A 43 -1.92 9.31 -2.37
CA GLU A 43 -2.89 9.02 -3.43
C GLU A 43 -4.13 8.28 -2.90
N LEU A 44 -3.92 7.30 -2.01
CA LEU A 44 -5.00 6.57 -1.37
C LEU A 44 -5.88 7.50 -0.51
N ASN A 45 -5.26 8.38 0.28
CA ASN A 45 -5.98 9.34 1.10
C ASN A 45 -6.82 10.30 0.24
N VAL A 46 -6.23 10.89 -0.81
CA VAL A 46 -6.93 11.76 -1.75
C VAL A 46 -8.08 11.04 -2.45
N ALA A 47 -7.89 9.78 -2.86
CA ALA A 47 -8.92 8.97 -3.47
C ALA A 47 -10.05 8.59 -2.48
N GLY A 48 -9.72 8.36 -1.22
CA GLY A 48 -10.67 8.09 -0.14
C GLY A 48 -11.56 9.30 0.15
N MET A 49 -10.95 10.48 0.30
CA MET A 49 -11.68 11.73 0.59
C MET A 49 -12.73 12.05 -0.49
N LYS A 50 -12.47 11.71 -1.75
CA LYS A 50 -13.42 11.90 -2.87
C LYS A 50 -14.72 11.09 -2.72
N ILE A 51 -14.67 10.02 -1.94
CA ILE A 51 -15.82 9.14 -1.66
C ILE A 51 -16.19 9.15 -0.17
N GLU A 52 -15.81 10.23 0.54
CA GLU A 52 -16.12 10.45 1.96
C GLU A 52 -15.57 9.37 2.90
N LEU A 53 -14.48 8.70 2.50
CA LEU A 53 -13.71 7.83 3.37
C LEU A 53 -12.49 8.58 3.92
N ASP A 54 -12.24 8.41 5.21
CA ASP A 54 -11.07 8.96 5.89
C ASP A 54 -10.14 7.83 6.34
N MET A 55 -8.83 8.04 6.14
CA MET A 55 -7.84 7.05 6.54
C MET A 55 -7.52 7.22 8.03
N ASN A 56 -7.72 6.16 8.80
CA ASN A 56 -7.35 6.20 10.22
C ASN A 56 -5.84 6.02 10.41
N MET A 57 -5.10 7.13 10.34
CA MET A 57 -3.65 7.16 10.52
C MET A 57 -3.18 6.65 11.89
N SER A 58 -4.02 6.71 12.92
CA SER A 58 -3.68 6.16 14.25
C SER A 58 -3.67 4.63 14.28
N LYS A 59 -4.40 3.99 13.36
CA LYS A 59 -4.43 2.53 13.18
C LYS A 59 -3.46 2.04 12.10
N THR A 60 -3.02 2.92 11.19
CA THR A 60 -2.05 2.58 10.15
C THR A 60 -0.70 2.23 10.77
N GLN A 61 -0.15 1.06 10.42
CA GLN A 61 1.14 0.60 10.90
C GLN A 61 2.04 0.19 9.72
N PHE A 62 3.33 0.50 9.84
CA PHE A 62 4.34 -0.01 8.91
C PHE A 62 4.84 -1.36 9.37
N MET A 63 4.87 -2.32 8.45
CA MET A 63 5.42 -3.66 8.66
C MET A 63 6.55 -3.87 7.66
N VAL A 64 7.69 -4.32 8.15
CA VAL A 64 8.81 -4.73 7.31
C VAL A 64 8.98 -6.23 7.41
N ASN A 65 9.24 -6.89 6.29
CA ASN A 65 9.56 -8.32 6.34
C ASN A 65 10.92 -8.50 7.02
N GLY A 66 10.96 -9.27 8.11
CA GLY A 66 12.21 -9.59 8.78
C GLY A 66 13.04 -10.52 7.91
N VAL A 67 14.18 -10.06 7.41
CA VAL A 67 15.17 -10.96 6.80
C VAL A 67 15.78 -11.78 7.93
N THR A 68 15.31 -13.02 8.15
CA THR A 68 16.13 -14.02 8.83
C THR A 68 17.28 -14.35 7.89
N ARG A 69 18.46 -13.81 8.19
CA ARG A 69 19.70 -14.33 7.61
C ARG A 69 19.90 -15.72 8.19
N ASP A 70 19.48 -16.76 7.46
CA ASP A 70 19.97 -18.10 7.74
C ASP A 70 21.50 -18.02 7.69
N SER A 71 22.11 -18.30 8.85
CA SER A 71 23.55 -18.19 9.10
C SER A 71 24.27 -19.47 8.70
#